data_AF-A0A929YI50-F1
#
_entry.id   AF-A0A929YI50-F1
#
_cell.length_a   1.000
_cell.length_b   1.000
_cell.length_c   1.000
_cell.angle_alpha   90.00
_cell.angle_beta   90.00
_cell.angle_gamma   90.00
#
_symmetry.space_group_name_H-M   'P 1'
#
loop_
_entity.id
_entity.type
_entity.pdbx_description
1 polymer ?
#
loop_
_entity_poly.entity_id
_entity_poly.type
_entity_poly.pdbx_seq_one_letter_code
_entity_poly.pdbx_strand_id
1 'polypeptide(L)'
;MKKVRSLVFADDSDAVSLLKFRKKDRPLKKFTERELIQLESEIGATIFGEKPAYVARREFFNLDKDTWIWYEEVADGKGGRQELTTRYEVQPKGILKIQPNYRYSYLEGDELQNFVLATKEYYERVSRQLYKKDPQTGQPL
;
A
#
# COMPACT_ATOMS: atom_id res chain seq x y z
N MET A 1 61.95 44.49 1.10
CA MET A 1 62.15 44.18 2.53
C MET A 1 61.19 43.07 2.93
N LYS A 2 61.73 41.93 3.42
CA LYS A 2 61.07 40.84 4.19
C LYS A 2 59.88 40.09 3.54
N LYS A 3 59.75 38.77 3.60
CA LYS A 3 60.61 37.60 3.88
C LYS A 3 59.67 36.37 3.73
N VAL A 4 60.05 35.40 2.89
CA VAL A 4 59.98 33.91 3.03
C VAL A 4 58.64 33.25 3.47
N ARG A 5 58.08 32.21 2.83
CA ARG A 5 58.52 30.79 2.73
C ARG A 5 57.47 30.03 1.86
N SER A 6 57.86 29.37 0.76
CA SER A 6 58.08 27.90 0.62
C SER A 6 56.77 27.10 0.64
N LEU A 7 56.41 26.16 -0.24
CA LEU A 7 57.11 25.34 -1.23
C LEU A 7 56.12 24.92 -2.32
N VAL A 8 56.63 24.83 -3.56
CA VAL A 8 56.42 23.77 -4.56
C VAL A 8 55.06 23.06 -4.55
N PHE A 9 54.14 23.48 -5.43
CA PHE A 9 53.12 22.58 -5.95
C PHE A 9 53.70 21.88 -7.17
N ALA A 10 53.87 20.57 -7.04
CA ALA A 10 54.18 19.70 -8.15
C ALA A 10 52.99 19.68 -9.13
N ASP A 11 53.35 20.01 -10.37
CA ASP A 11 52.92 19.47 -11.66
C ASP A 11 51.46 19.10 -11.93
N ASP A 12 51.08 19.49 -13.14
CA ASP A 12 49.80 19.36 -13.78
C ASP A 12 49.32 17.91 -13.96
N SER A 13 48.01 17.84 -14.26
CA SER A 13 47.30 16.70 -14.87
C SER A 13 46.83 15.60 -13.91
N ASP A 14 45.71 15.86 -13.24
CA ASP A 14 44.67 14.82 -13.01
C ASP A 14 43.28 15.43 -12.71
N ALA A 15 43.00 16.62 -13.23
CA ALA A 15 41.70 17.28 -13.13
C ALA A 15 40.65 16.75 -14.13
N VAL A 16 40.71 15.45 -14.47
CA VAL A 16 39.71 14.77 -15.30
C VAL A 16 39.28 13.45 -14.63
N SER A 17 38.83 13.53 -13.38
CA SER A 17 38.07 12.44 -12.75
C SER A 17 36.80 12.92 -12.02
N LEU A 18 36.24 14.04 -12.49
CA LEU A 18 34.94 14.57 -12.02
C LEU A 18 33.77 14.29 -12.97
N LEU A 19 33.97 13.46 -14.01
CA LEU A 19 32.92 13.06 -14.94
C LEU A 19 32.84 11.54 -15.03
N LYS A 20 31.81 11.01 -14.35
CA LYS A 20 31.04 9.77 -14.61
C LYS A 20 30.82 8.94 -13.34
N PHE A 21 30.21 9.53 -12.32
CA PHE A 21 29.26 8.76 -11.51
C PHE A 21 28.09 8.39 -12.42
N ARG A 22 28.26 7.29 -13.18
CA ARG A 22 27.14 6.58 -13.80
C ARG A 22 26.16 6.27 -12.68
N LYS A 23 24.92 6.76 -12.78
CA LYS A 23 23.77 6.29 -11.96
C LYS A 23 23.47 4.84 -12.33
N LYS A 24 24.43 3.95 -12.12
CA LYS A 24 24.28 2.51 -12.29
C LYS A 24 24.03 1.96 -10.89
N ASP A 25 22.84 1.37 -10.73
CA ASP A 25 22.48 0.53 -9.60
C ASP A 25 22.28 1.26 -8.26
N ARG A 26 21.36 2.25 -8.24
CA ARG A 26 20.57 2.41 -7.01
C ARG A 26 19.67 1.17 -6.94
N PRO A 27 19.83 0.28 -5.95
CA PRO A 27 18.87 -0.81 -5.78
C PRO A 27 17.49 -0.16 -5.66
N LEU A 28 16.55 -0.60 -6.51
CA LEU A 28 15.15 -0.17 -6.42
C LEU A 28 14.74 -0.31 -4.94
N LYS A 29 14.37 0.81 -4.30
CA LYS A 29 13.92 0.79 -2.91
C LYS A 29 12.78 -0.21 -2.84
N LYS A 30 13.01 -1.36 -2.22
CA LYS A 30 11.94 -2.33 -1.98
C LYS A 30 10.91 -1.64 -1.10
N PHE A 31 9.64 -1.73 -1.50
CA PHE A 31 8.55 -1.17 -0.71
C PHE A 31 8.56 -1.79 0.70
N THR A 32 8.31 -0.96 1.69
CA THR A 32 8.01 -1.42 3.05
C THR A 32 6.62 -2.06 3.08
N GLU A 33 6.34 -2.86 4.11
CA GLU A 33 5.02 -3.47 4.31
C GLU A 33 3.89 -2.43 4.32
N ARG A 34 4.11 -1.28 4.97
CA ARG A 34 3.14 -0.17 4.99
C ARG A 34 2.89 0.44 3.62
N GLU A 35 3.95 0.62 2.83
CA GLU A 35 3.83 1.11 1.46
C GLU A 35 3.11 0.09 0.57
N LEU A 36 3.34 -1.22 0.77
CA LEU A 36 2.60 -2.28 0.08
C LEU A 36 1.13 -2.26 0.44
N ILE A 37 0.79 -2.23 1.74
CA ILE A 37 -0.61 -2.13 2.20
C ILE A 37 -1.31 -0.91 1.59
N GLN A 38 -0.63 0.24 1.48
CA GLN A 38 -1.20 1.43 0.84
C GLN A 38 -1.49 1.21 -0.65
N LEU A 39 -0.57 0.58 -1.38
CA LEU A 39 -0.79 0.27 -2.80
C LEU A 39 -1.89 -0.78 -2.99
N GLU A 40 -1.95 -1.77 -2.11
CA GLU A 40 -3.01 -2.77 -2.12
C GLU A 40 -4.37 -2.16 -1.79
N SER A 41 -4.43 -1.21 -0.85
CA SER A 41 -5.67 -0.54 -0.47
C SER A 41 -6.22 0.33 -1.59
N GLU A 42 -5.35 0.97 -2.38
CA GLU A 42 -5.74 1.72 -3.58
C GLU A 42 -6.39 0.80 -4.62
N ILE A 43 -5.83 -0.39 -4.85
CA ILE A 43 -6.44 -1.40 -5.73
C ILE A 43 -7.76 -1.88 -5.13
N GLY A 44 -7.77 -2.23 -3.84
CA GLY A 44 -8.93 -2.79 -3.17
C GLY A 44 -10.12 -1.83 -3.10
N ALA A 45 -9.88 -0.53 -3.01
CA ALA A 45 -10.92 0.50 -3.07
C ALA A 45 -11.75 0.44 -4.36
N THR A 46 -11.16 0.00 -5.47
CA THR A 46 -11.81 -0.05 -6.80
C THR A 46 -12.65 -1.30 -7.05
N ILE A 47 -12.57 -2.30 -6.17
CA ILE A 47 -13.31 -3.57 -6.31
C ILE A 47 -14.82 -3.34 -6.21
N PHE A 48 -15.22 -2.34 -5.44
CA PHE A 48 -16.60 -2.03 -5.11
C PHE A 48 -17.23 -1.02 -6.08
N GLY A 49 -16.59 -0.81 -7.24
CA GLY A 49 -17.01 0.18 -8.24
C GLY A 49 -16.67 1.61 -7.83
N GLU A 50 -17.26 2.56 -8.54
CA GLU A 50 -17.04 3.98 -8.27
C GLU A 50 -17.53 4.36 -6.87
N LYS A 51 -16.68 5.10 -6.16
CA LYS A 51 -16.99 5.62 -4.84
C LYS A 51 -18.07 6.72 -4.96
N PRO A 52 -19.16 6.68 -4.16
CA PRO A 52 -20.16 7.74 -4.16
C PRO A 52 -19.58 9.12 -3.83
N ALA A 53 -20.17 10.19 -4.35
CA ALA A 53 -19.64 11.55 -4.21
C ALA A 53 -19.50 12.04 -2.75
N TYR A 54 -20.33 11.52 -1.83
CA TYR A 54 -20.28 11.87 -0.41
C TYR A 54 -19.19 11.11 0.36
N VAL A 55 -18.67 10.01 -0.19
CA VAL A 55 -17.57 9.27 0.43
C VAL A 55 -16.28 9.98 0.05
N ALA A 56 -15.50 10.43 1.01
CA ALA A 56 -14.21 11.09 0.82
C ALA A 56 -13.10 10.07 0.54
N ARG A 57 -13.05 8.98 1.32
CA ARG A 57 -12.04 7.92 1.18
C ARG A 57 -12.68 6.55 1.38
N ARG A 58 -12.24 5.58 0.61
CA ARG A 58 -12.62 4.18 0.75
C ARG A 58 -11.36 3.34 0.60
N GLU A 59 -11.17 2.39 1.50
CA GLU A 59 -10.05 1.47 1.47
C GLU A 59 -10.54 0.06 1.81
N PHE A 60 -9.98 -0.91 1.12
CA PHE A 60 -10.18 -2.31 1.42
C PHE A 60 -8.87 -3.04 1.22
N PHE A 61 -8.36 -3.70 2.26
CA PHE A 61 -7.10 -4.41 2.18
C PHE A 61 -7.00 -5.54 3.19
N ASN A 62 -6.08 -6.46 2.93
CA ASN A 62 -5.71 -7.50 3.86
C ASN A 62 -4.59 -6.98 4.77
N LEU A 63 -4.81 -6.96 6.08
CA LEU A 63 -3.81 -6.50 7.05
C LEU A 63 -2.82 -7.62 7.39
N ASP A 64 -3.34 -8.83 7.52
CA ASP A 64 -2.59 -10.06 7.78
C ASP A 64 -3.39 -11.27 7.28
N LYS A 65 -2.88 -12.48 7.51
CA LYS A 65 -3.45 -13.74 6.99
C LYS A 65 -4.96 -13.94 7.24
N ASP A 66 -5.51 -13.38 8.32
CA ASP A 66 -6.90 -13.59 8.72
C ASP A 66 -7.68 -12.29 8.93
N THR A 67 -7.03 -11.14 8.85
CA THR A 67 -7.65 -9.84 9.10
C THR A 67 -7.79 -9.01 7.84
N TRP A 68 -9.02 -8.60 7.56
CA TRP A 68 -9.36 -7.66 6.49
C TRP A 68 -9.88 -6.37 7.07
N ILE A 69 -9.49 -5.26 6.47
CA ILE A 69 -9.89 -3.92 6.88
C ILE A 69 -10.72 -3.30 5.76
N TRP A 70 -11.89 -2.82 6.14
CA TRP A 70 -12.67 -1.86 5.38
C TRP A 70 -12.63 -0.52 6.12
N TYR A 71 -12.24 0.54 5.43
CA TYR A 71 -12.29 1.89 5.95
C TYR A 71 -13.07 2.77 5.00
N GLU A 72 -14.02 3.53 5.56
CA GLU A 72 -14.76 4.54 4.81
C GLU A 72 -14.76 5.86 5.58
N GLU A 73 -14.37 6.94 4.91
CA GLU A 73 -14.50 8.31 5.39
C GLU A 73 -15.59 8.99 4.57
N VAL A 74 -16.63 9.50 5.24
CA VAL A 74 -17.78 10.16 4.63
C VAL A 74 -17.76 11.65 5.00
N ALA A 75 -17.90 12.52 4.00
CA ALA A 75 -18.11 13.94 4.21
C ALA A 75 -19.57 14.18 4.58
N ASP A 76 -19.82 14.86 5.71
CA ASP A 76 -21.19 15.08 6.21
C ASP A 76 -21.93 16.26 5.54
N GLY A 77 -21.31 16.88 4.53
CA GLY A 77 -21.85 18.03 3.80
C GLY A 77 -21.88 19.34 4.60
N LYS A 78 -21.56 19.33 5.90
CA LYS A 78 -21.53 20.48 6.81
C LYS A 78 -20.11 20.84 7.30
N GLY A 79 -19.10 20.17 6.73
CA GLY A 79 -17.68 20.39 7.03
C GLY A 79 -17.09 19.40 8.03
N GLY A 80 -17.89 18.48 8.56
CA GLY A 80 -17.42 17.36 9.38
C GLY A 80 -17.15 16.10 8.55
N ARG A 81 -16.43 15.18 9.18
CA ARG A 81 -16.05 13.88 8.61
C ARG A 81 -16.50 12.78 9.55
N GLN A 82 -17.11 11.74 9.01
CA GLN A 82 -17.44 10.53 9.73
C GLN A 82 -16.56 9.40 9.21
N GLU A 83 -15.88 8.72 10.13
CA GLU A 83 -15.00 7.62 9.80
C GLU A 83 -15.59 6.31 10.32
N LEU A 84 -15.61 5.30 9.46
CA LEU A 84 -16.06 3.95 9.79
C LEU A 84 -14.99 2.94 9.40
N THR A 85 -14.32 2.39 10.42
CA THR A 85 -13.42 1.25 10.27
C THR A 85 -14.16 -0.03 10.64
N THR A 86 -14.32 -0.93 9.69
CA THR A 86 -14.83 -2.29 9.92
C THR A 86 -13.69 -3.28 9.75
N ARG A 87 -13.45 -4.11 10.75
CA ARG A 87 -12.50 -5.23 10.68
C ARG A 87 -13.27 -6.53 10.48
N TYR A 88 -12.80 -7.37 9.57
CA TYR A 88 -13.28 -8.73 9.41
C TYR A 88 -12.17 -9.70 9.80
N GLU A 89 -12.43 -10.56 10.76
CA GLU A 89 -11.50 -11.59 11.22
C GLU A 89 -11.99 -12.96 10.76
N VAL A 90 -11.18 -13.64 9.96
CA VAL A 90 -11.46 -15.00 9.46
C VAL A 90 -11.10 -16.00 10.55
N GLN A 91 -12.10 -16.67 11.11
CA GLN A 91 -11.93 -17.67 12.17
C GLN A 91 -12.43 -19.04 11.68
N PRO A 92 -12.01 -20.15 12.33
CA PRO A 92 -12.49 -21.49 11.95
C PRO A 92 -14.02 -21.65 11.96
N LYS A 93 -14.72 -20.88 12.80
CA LYS A 93 -16.18 -20.88 12.91
C LYS A 93 -16.91 -19.96 11.92
N GLY A 94 -16.18 -19.08 11.21
CA GLY A 94 -16.77 -18.08 10.33
C GLY A 94 -16.02 -16.75 10.37
N ILE A 95 -16.59 -15.74 9.71
CA ILE A 95 -15.96 -14.41 9.57
C ILE A 95 -16.61 -13.46 10.57
N LEU A 96 -15.85 -12.99 11.54
CA LEU A 96 -16.30 -12.05 12.56
C LEU A 96 -16.13 -10.62 12.06
N LYS A 97 -17.23 -9.90 11.90
CA LYS A 97 -17.27 -8.47 11.62
C LYS A 97 -17.22 -7.70 12.94
N ILE A 98 -16.31 -6.73 13.01
CA ILE A 98 -16.09 -5.85 14.14
C ILE A 98 -16.21 -4.42 13.67
N GLN A 99 -17.14 -3.68 14.25
CA GLN A 99 -17.38 -2.27 13.96
C GLN A 99 -17.19 -1.42 15.22
N PRO A 100 -17.06 -0.08 15.08
CA PRO A 100 -17.00 0.81 16.22
C PRO A 100 -18.22 0.65 17.13
N ASN A 101 -18.08 1.03 18.40
CA ASN A 101 -19.10 0.87 19.44
C ASN A 101 -19.42 -0.59 19.79
N TYR A 102 -18.39 -1.44 19.84
CA TYR A 102 -18.48 -2.83 20.33
C TYR A 102 -19.52 -3.68 19.60
N ARG A 103 -19.68 -3.46 18.29
CA ARG A 103 -20.60 -4.25 17.46
C ARG A 103 -19.83 -5.40 16.83
N TYR A 104 -20.25 -6.61 17.20
CA TYR A 104 -19.65 -7.86 16.77
C TYR A 104 -20.74 -8.76 16.17
N SER A 105 -20.53 -9.26 14.96
CA SER A 105 -21.46 -10.17 14.30
C SER A 105 -20.74 -11.10 13.35
N TYR A 106 -21.21 -12.33 13.17
CA TYR A 106 -20.73 -13.18 12.09
C TYR A 106 -21.36 -12.75 10.77
N LEU A 107 -20.58 -12.82 9.70
CA LEU A 107 -21.12 -12.65 8.36
C LEU A 107 -21.94 -13.87 7.98
N GLU A 108 -23.14 -13.62 7.45
CA GLU A 108 -24.07 -14.63 6.99
C GLU A 108 -24.73 -14.19 5.68
N GLY A 109 -25.38 -15.13 4.99
CA GLY A 109 -26.13 -14.87 3.77
C GLY A 109 -25.32 -14.16 2.68
N ASP A 110 -25.94 -13.15 2.07
CA ASP A 110 -25.35 -12.40 0.96
C ASP A 110 -24.11 -11.61 1.38
N GLU A 111 -24.04 -11.13 2.62
CA GLU A 111 -22.87 -10.38 3.11
C GLU A 111 -21.62 -11.27 3.13
N LEU A 112 -21.76 -12.52 3.58
CA LEU A 112 -20.66 -13.49 3.55
C LEU A 112 -20.23 -13.80 2.11
N GLN A 113 -21.19 -14.01 1.20
CA GLN A 113 -20.90 -14.30 -0.20
C GLN A 113 -20.17 -13.13 -0.87
N ASN A 114 -20.65 -11.90 -0.65
CA ASN A 114 -20.04 -10.68 -1.16
C ASN A 114 -18.63 -10.48 -0.60
N PHE A 115 -18.40 -10.77 0.68
CA PHE A 115 -17.07 -10.73 1.26
C PHE A 115 -16.11 -11.73 0.57
N VAL A 116 -16.53 -12.99 0.39
CA VAL A 116 -15.72 -14.00 -0.31
C VAL A 116 -15.42 -13.56 -1.75
N LEU A 117 -16.38 -12.99 -2.45
CA LEU A 117 -16.15 -12.49 -3.81
C LEU A 117 -15.16 -11.32 -3.81
N ALA A 118 -15.31 -10.37 -2.90
CA ALA A 118 -14.43 -9.21 -2.79
C ALA A 118 -12.98 -9.61 -2.47
N THR A 119 -12.77 -10.57 -1.55
CA THR A 119 -11.42 -11.06 -1.23
C THR A 119 -10.77 -11.79 -2.41
N LYS A 120 -11.52 -12.57 -3.19
CA LYS A 120 -11.02 -13.20 -4.43
C LYS A 120 -10.62 -12.16 -5.48
N GLU A 121 -11.50 -11.19 -5.74
CA GLU A 121 -11.23 -10.12 -6.70
C GLU A 121 -10.03 -9.27 -6.27
N TYR A 122 -9.91 -9.01 -4.97
CA TYR A 122 -8.74 -8.33 -4.40
C TYR A 122 -7.46 -9.10 -4.70
N TYR A 123 -7.44 -10.38 -4.37
CA TYR A 123 -6.27 -11.22 -4.56
C TYR A 123 -5.86 -11.32 -6.03
N GLU A 124 -6.84 -11.46 -6.94
CA GLU A 124 -6.63 -11.47 -8.39
C GLU A 124 -5.96 -10.17 -8.85
N ARG A 125 -6.56 -9.01 -8.51
CA ARG A 125 -6.06 -7.69 -8.94
C ARG A 125 -4.71 -7.36 -8.32
N VAL A 126 -4.54 -7.56 -7.02
CA VAL A 126 -3.28 -7.27 -6.32
C VAL A 126 -2.15 -8.15 -6.85
N SER A 127 -2.37 -9.45 -7.01
CA SER A 127 -1.35 -10.38 -7.53
C SER A 127 -0.87 -9.96 -8.93
N ARG A 128 -1.80 -9.65 -9.83
CA ARG A 128 -1.45 -9.28 -11.21
C ARG A 128 -0.92 -7.85 -11.34
N GLN A 129 -1.53 -6.88 -10.68
CA GLN A 129 -1.22 -5.47 -10.88
C GLN A 129 -0.02 -5.03 -10.07
N LEU A 130 0.06 -5.41 -8.79
CA LEU A 130 1.13 -5.00 -7.89
C LEU A 130 2.31 -5.98 -7.93
N TYR A 131 2.03 -7.28 -7.78
CA TYR A 131 3.09 -8.29 -7.64
C TYR A 131 3.56 -8.94 -8.95
N LYS A 132 2.86 -8.68 -10.06
CA LYS A 132 3.13 -9.29 -11.39
C LYS A 132 3.21 -10.82 -11.33
N LYS A 133 2.26 -11.43 -10.61
CA LYS A 133 2.14 -12.87 -10.45
C LYS A 133 0.79 -13.38 -10.92
N ASP A 134 0.78 -14.61 -11.40
CA ASP A 134 -0.43 -15.38 -11.62
C ASP A 134 -1.03 -15.76 -10.25
N PRO A 135 -2.27 -15.34 -9.94
CA PRO A 135 -2.93 -15.66 -8.68
C PRO A 135 -3.18 -17.16 -8.49
N GLN A 136 -3.27 -17.96 -9.54
CA GLN A 136 -3.52 -19.40 -9.38
C GLN A 136 -2.25 -20.19 -9.08
N THR A 137 -1.15 -19.83 -9.73
CA THR A 137 0.11 -20.59 -9.68
C THR A 137 1.20 -19.92 -8.84
N GLY A 138 1.06 -18.63 -8.53
CA GLY A 138 2.05 -17.80 -7.85
C GLY A 138 3.29 -17.49 -8.70
N GLN A 139 3.32 -17.93 -9.96
CA GLN A 139 4.44 -17.72 -10.88
C GLN A 139 4.44 -16.29 -11.42
N PRO A 140 5.61 -15.72 -11.77
CA PRO A 140 5.65 -14.44 -12.46
C PRO A 140 4.85 -14.46 -13.76
N LEU A 141 4.15 -13.36 -14.04
CA LEU A 141 3.46 -13.13 -15.33
C LEU A 141 4.45 -12.83 -16.45
#